data_AF-H3AMM1-F1
#
_entry.id   AF-H3AMM1-F1
#
_cell.length_a   1.000
_cell.length_b   1.000
_cell.length_c   1.000
_cell.angle_alpha   90.00
_cell.angle_beta   90.00
_cell.angle_gamma   90.00
#
_symmetry.space_group_name_H-M   'P 1'
#
loop_
_entity.id
_entity.type
_entity.pdbx_description
1 polymer ?
#
loop_
_entity_poly.entity_id
_entity_poly.type
_entity_poly.pdbx_seq_one_letter_code
_entity_poly.pdbx_strand_id
1 'polypeptide(L)'
;LDSSGSTVLYLSRQLRERASGARESLFSLENLKADGKQLRFYTGFSSYERFTAFLDFVMGDPALCAARLRGGSSEAVVAAGPQTTLSREDQLFLVLIRLRLGLLLQDLAYRFRVSESTVSRLWLSWTELIHARLMQMPIMYSPKYVDAFHPKRAVLHQGVPLVLLECTDLHFEVPSR
;
A
#
# COMPACT_ATOMS: atom_id res chain seq x y z
N LEU A 1 0.51 -57.69 9.12
CA LEU A 1 0.18 -56.43 9.85
C LEU A 1 0.75 -55.16 9.15
N ASP A 2 1.50 -55.27 8.05
CA ASP A 2 2.16 -54.12 7.40
C ASP A 2 1.32 -53.27 6.44
N SER A 3 0.10 -53.70 6.09
CA SER A 3 -0.73 -52.96 5.13
C SER A 3 -1.07 -51.54 5.62
N SER A 4 -1.15 -51.31 6.93
CA SER A 4 -1.58 -50.02 7.46
C SER A 4 -0.51 -48.93 7.31
N GLY A 5 0.78 -49.28 7.48
CA GLY A 5 1.89 -48.33 7.39
C GLY A 5 2.13 -47.81 5.96
N SER A 6 2.00 -48.69 4.97
CA SER A 6 2.16 -48.33 3.55
C SER A 6 1.07 -47.36 3.06
N THR A 7 -0.17 -47.56 3.50
CA THR A 7 -1.29 -46.67 3.16
C THR A 7 -1.12 -45.28 3.79
N VAL A 8 -0.65 -45.22 5.05
CA VAL A 8 -0.39 -43.95 5.73
C VAL A 8 0.73 -43.18 5.03
N LEU A 9 1.83 -43.82 4.64
CA LEU A 9 2.92 -43.17 3.92
C LEU A 9 2.50 -42.67 2.53
N TYR A 10 1.66 -43.43 1.82
CA TYR A 10 1.11 -43.02 0.53
C TYR A 10 0.22 -41.78 0.65
N LEU A 11 -0.71 -41.78 1.61
CA LEU A 11 -1.58 -40.62 1.87
C LEU A 11 -0.80 -39.40 2.33
N SER A 12 0.23 -39.60 3.17
CA SER A 12 1.13 -38.52 3.63
C SER A 12 1.85 -37.86 2.45
N ARG A 13 2.32 -38.66 1.50
CA ARG A 13 2.99 -38.19 0.29
C ARG A 13 2.02 -37.46 -0.64
N GLN A 14 0.82 -38.00 -0.83
CA GLN A 14 -0.21 -37.41 -1.68
C GLN A 14 -0.74 -36.08 -1.11
N LEU A 15 -0.87 -35.96 0.21
CA LEU A 15 -1.20 -34.69 0.89
C LEU A 15 -0.07 -33.67 0.75
N ARG A 16 1.20 -34.11 0.84
CA ARG A 16 2.36 -33.23 0.68
C ARG A 16 2.52 -32.75 -0.77
N GLU A 17 2.24 -33.61 -1.75
CA GLU A 17 2.22 -33.28 -3.18
C GLU A 17 1.07 -32.32 -3.51
N ARG A 18 -0.14 -32.55 -2.98
CA ARG A 18 -1.28 -31.63 -3.14
C ARG A 18 -1.06 -30.29 -2.43
N ALA A 19 -0.44 -30.28 -1.24
CA ALA A 19 -0.06 -29.06 -0.56
C ALA A 19 1.05 -28.29 -1.30
N SER A 20 1.95 -28.98 -1.99
CA SER A 20 2.97 -28.35 -2.83
C SER A 20 2.43 -27.82 -4.17
N GLY A 21 1.41 -28.47 -4.74
CA GLY A 21 0.72 -28.03 -5.96
C GLY A 21 -0.29 -26.91 -5.73
N ALA A 22 -0.84 -26.81 -4.51
CA ALA A 22 -1.69 -25.71 -4.06
C ALA A 22 -0.89 -24.70 -3.21
N ARG A 23 0.23 -24.20 -3.73
CA ARG A 23 0.73 -22.91 -3.24
C ARG A 23 -0.27 -21.86 -3.70
N GLU A 24 -1.24 -21.55 -2.85
CA GLU A 24 -2.03 -20.32 -2.98
C GLU A 24 -1.06 -19.19 -3.32
N SER A 25 -1.23 -18.59 -4.50
CA SER A 25 -0.40 -17.48 -4.94
C SER A 25 -0.44 -16.44 -3.84
N LEU A 26 0.73 -16.14 -3.25
CA LEU A 26 0.83 -15.12 -2.20
C LEU A 26 0.18 -13.84 -2.70
N PHE A 27 -0.63 -13.20 -1.85
CA PHE A 27 -1.21 -11.91 -2.19
C PHE A 27 -0.07 -10.88 -2.17
N SER A 28 0.48 -10.59 -3.34
CA SER A 28 1.62 -9.71 -3.54
C SER A 28 1.43 -8.88 -4.79
N LEU A 29 2.10 -7.73 -4.83
CA LEU A 29 2.05 -6.84 -5.98
C LEU A 29 2.62 -7.52 -7.24
N GLU A 30 3.65 -8.36 -7.08
CA GLU A 30 4.26 -9.12 -8.17
C GLU A 30 3.26 -9.98 -8.94
N ASN A 31 2.28 -10.57 -8.25
CA ASN A 31 1.26 -11.40 -8.87
C ASN A 31 0.14 -10.57 -9.52
N LEU A 32 -0.09 -9.34 -9.03
CA LEU A 32 -1.19 -8.48 -9.47
C LEU A 32 -0.77 -7.44 -10.52
N LYS A 33 0.52 -7.14 -10.67
CA LYS A 33 1.00 -6.10 -11.60
C LYS A 33 0.69 -6.39 -13.07
N ALA A 34 0.53 -7.67 -13.43
CA ALA A 34 0.14 -8.08 -14.78
C ALA A 34 -1.34 -7.81 -15.10
N ASP A 35 -2.20 -7.74 -14.08
CA ASP A 35 -3.62 -7.44 -14.23
C ASP A 35 -3.91 -5.97 -13.87
N GLY A 36 -3.91 -5.11 -14.89
CA GLY A 36 -4.19 -3.69 -14.73
C GLY A 36 -5.56 -3.39 -14.10
N LYS A 37 -6.57 -4.28 -14.23
CA LYS A 37 -7.87 -4.08 -13.59
C LYS A 37 -7.76 -4.31 -12.09
N GLN A 38 -7.07 -5.36 -11.66
CA GLN A 38 -6.84 -5.66 -10.25
C GLN A 38 -5.94 -4.58 -9.61
N LEU A 39 -4.88 -4.16 -10.30
CA LEU A 39 -4.01 -3.08 -9.82
C LEU A 39 -4.81 -1.79 -9.57
N ARG A 40 -5.66 -1.39 -10.53
CA ARG A 40 -6.52 -0.21 -10.39
C ARG A 40 -7.58 -0.40 -9.30
N PHE A 41 -8.14 -1.59 -9.15
CA PHE A 41 -9.11 -1.89 -8.10
C PHE A 41 -8.50 -1.71 -6.71
N TYR A 42 -7.32 -2.28 -6.47
CA TYR A 42 -6.67 -2.27 -5.16
C TYR A 42 -5.92 -0.97 -4.83
N THR A 43 -5.25 -0.36 -5.80
CA THR A 43 -4.37 0.81 -5.56
C THR A 43 -4.91 2.12 -6.14
N GLY A 44 -5.78 2.04 -7.14
CA GLY A 44 -6.22 3.19 -7.93
C GLY A 44 -5.30 3.56 -9.09
N PHE A 45 -4.08 3.03 -9.14
CA PHE A 45 -3.18 3.26 -10.27
C PHE A 45 -3.60 2.46 -11.49
N SER A 46 -3.60 3.12 -12.64
CA SER A 46 -3.97 2.51 -13.92
C SER A 46 -2.84 1.68 -14.55
N SER A 47 -1.60 1.84 -14.10
CA SER A 47 -0.44 1.11 -14.59
C SER A 47 0.59 0.91 -13.48
N TYR A 48 1.38 -0.16 -13.62
CA TYR A 48 2.47 -0.46 -12.70
C TYR A 48 3.53 0.64 -12.68
N GLU A 49 3.83 1.22 -13.84
CA GLU A 49 4.79 2.32 -13.97
C GLU A 49 4.43 3.55 -13.12
N ARG A 50 3.13 3.88 -13.01
CA ARG A 50 2.69 4.99 -12.14
C ARG A 50 2.83 4.65 -10.67
N PHE A 51 2.57 3.39 -10.31
CA PHE A 51 2.78 2.91 -8.95
C PHE A 51 4.27 2.99 -8.58
N THR A 52 5.17 2.52 -9.44
CA THR A 52 6.62 2.57 -9.18
C THR A 52 7.13 4.00 -9.13
N ALA A 53 6.70 4.87 -10.04
CA ALA A 53 7.05 6.29 -10.00
C ALA A 53 6.58 6.96 -8.70
N PHE A 54 5.40 6.59 -8.20
CA PHE A 54 4.92 7.08 -6.91
C PHE A 54 5.73 6.53 -5.74
N LEU A 55 6.09 5.24 -5.76
CA LEU A 55 6.96 4.63 -4.76
C LEU A 55 8.32 5.35 -4.70
N ASP A 56 8.93 5.58 -5.86
CA ASP A 56 10.20 6.31 -5.99
C ASP A 56 10.08 7.75 -5.49
N PHE A 57 8.97 8.43 -5.80
CA PHE A 57 8.69 9.76 -5.27
C PHE A 57 8.60 9.76 -3.75
N VAL A 58 7.87 8.82 -3.15
CA VAL A 58 7.74 8.72 -1.68
C VAL A 58 9.08 8.37 -1.04
N MET A 59 9.85 7.49 -1.67
CA MET A 59 11.16 7.04 -1.18
C MET A 59 12.32 7.98 -1.50
N GLY A 60 12.10 9.03 -2.30
CA GLY A 60 13.14 9.96 -2.76
C GLY A 60 13.81 10.81 -1.67
N ASP A 61 13.32 10.77 -0.43
CA ASP A 61 13.98 11.38 0.75
C ASP A 61 14.49 10.29 1.70
N PRO A 62 15.80 9.96 1.65
CA PRO A 62 16.39 8.91 2.47
C PRO A 62 16.32 9.21 3.97
N ALA A 63 16.42 10.47 4.38
CA ALA A 63 16.40 10.86 5.79
C ALA A 63 15.00 10.64 6.38
N LEU A 64 13.98 11.03 5.64
CA LEU A 64 12.58 10.81 6.02
C LEU A 64 12.24 9.32 6.04
N CYS A 65 12.71 8.54 5.05
CA CYS A 65 12.57 7.09 5.03
C CYS A 65 13.23 6.44 6.24
N ALA A 66 14.47 6.82 6.58
CA ALA A 66 15.19 6.30 7.73
C ALA A 66 14.51 6.65 9.06
N ALA A 67 13.86 7.81 9.15
CA ALA A 67 13.12 8.23 10.33
C ALA A 67 11.80 7.45 10.51
N ARG A 68 11.07 7.20 9.42
CA ARG A 68 9.68 6.67 9.46
C ARG A 68 9.57 5.17 9.23
N LEU A 69 10.44 4.59 8.41
CA LEU A 69 10.47 3.16 8.09
C LEU A 69 11.44 2.38 8.98
N ARG A 70 11.76 2.89 10.19
CA ARG A 70 12.68 2.23 11.12
C ARG A 70 12.32 0.74 11.28
N GLY A 71 13.19 -0.12 10.76
CA GLY A 71 13.00 -1.58 10.75
C GLY A 71 13.30 -2.31 9.43
N GLY A 72 14.01 -1.70 8.48
CA GLY A 72 14.33 -2.36 7.21
C GLY A 72 15.51 -1.74 6.45
N SER A 73 16.62 -1.48 7.13
CA SER A 73 17.91 -1.44 6.44
C SER A 73 18.27 -2.88 6.11
N SER A 74 18.21 -3.24 4.83
CA SER A 74 18.89 -4.42 4.33
C SER A 74 20.39 -4.18 4.48
N GLU A 75 20.95 -4.57 5.62
CA GLU A 75 22.35 -5.00 5.82
C GLU A 75 22.52 -5.49 7.27
N ALA A 76 21.92 -6.65 7.55
CA ALA A 76 22.34 -7.52 8.64
C ALA A 76 22.03 -8.95 8.21
N VAL A 77 22.95 -9.50 7.40
CA VAL A 77 23.20 -10.93 7.44
C VAL A 77 23.51 -11.24 8.91
N VAL A 78 22.78 -12.21 9.48
CA VAL A 78 23.01 -12.97 10.71
C VAL A 78 21.81 -12.94 11.68
N ALA A 79 21.05 -14.04 11.60
CA ALA A 79 20.34 -14.74 12.67
C ALA A 79 19.13 -14.10 13.36
N ALA A 80 17.93 -14.25 12.76
CA ALA A 80 16.68 -14.48 13.52
C ALA A 80 15.51 -14.96 12.62
N GLY A 81 15.47 -16.26 12.27
CA GLY A 81 14.29 -16.97 11.73
C GLY A 81 13.68 -16.46 10.39
N PRO A 82 12.78 -17.24 9.75
CA PRO A 82 12.11 -16.82 8.52
C PRO A 82 10.94 -15.87 8.83
N GLN A 83 11.23 -14.67 9.30
CA GLN A 83 10.28 -13.56 9.31
C GLN A 83 10.35 -12.91 7.92
N THR A 84 9.42 -13.28 7.03
CA THR A 84 9.33 -12.70 5.68
C THR A 84 8.99 -11.22 5.79
N THR A 85 10.01 -10.37 5.79
CA THR A 85 9.84 -8.93 5.69
C THR A 85 9.21 -8.60 4.34
N LEU A 86 7.99 -8.03 4.36
CA LEU A 86 7.32 -7.57 3.15
C LEU A 86 8.24 -6.59 2.39
N SER A 87 8.26 -6.71 1.06
CA SER A 87 9.01 -5.79 0.19
C SER A 87 8.49 -4.34 0.34
N ARG A 88 9.29 -3.33 0.00
CA ARG A 88 8.84 -1.92 0.01
C ARG A 88 7.58 -1.72 -0.85
N GLU A 89 7.54 -2.41 -1.98
CA GLU A 89 6.40 -2.44 -2.90
C GLU A 89 5.16 -3.03 -2.23
N ASP A 90 5.26 -4.20 -1.60
CA ASP A 90 4.13 -4.85 -0.92
C ASP A 90 3.67 -4.06 0.32
N GLN A 91 4.59 -3.39 1.02
CA GLN A 91 4.24 -2.51 2.13
C GLN A 91 3.41 -1.30 1.65
N LEU A 92 3.85 -0.63 0.58
CA LEU A 92 3.09 0.46 -0.01
C LEU A 92 1.76 -0.04 -0.56
N PHE A 93 1.76 -1.19 -1.24
CA PHE A 93 0.57 -1.84 -1.78
C PHE A 93 -0.48 -2.08 -0.68
N LEU A 94 -0.07 -2.66 0.46
CA LEU A 94 -0.92 -2.87 1.64
C LEU A 94 -1.56 -1.57 2.13
N VAL A 95 -0.78 -0.49 2.21
CA VAL A 95 -1.25 0.82 2.69
C VAL A 95 -2.25 1.43 1.70
N LEU A 96 -1.98 1.34 0.40
CA LEU A 96 -2.90 1.84 -0.64
C LEU A 96 -4.22 1.08 -0.68
N ILE A 97 -4.19 -0.26 -0.50
CA ILE A 97 -5.41 -1.06 -0.38
C ILE A 97 -6.27 -0.53 0.75
N ARG A 98 -5.68 -0.25 1.91
CA ARG A 98 -6.41 0.26 3.06
C ARG A 98 -6.96 1.66 2.82
N LEU A 99 -6.17 2.56 2.23
CA LEU A 99 -6.62 3.92 1.89
C LEU A 99 -7.78 3.90 0.89
N ARG A 100 -7.76 2.98 -0.07
CA ARG A 100 -8.74 2.91 -1.15
C ARG A 100 -10.00 2.13 -0.80
N LEU A 101 -9.84 0.95 -0.20
CA LEU A 101 -10.94 0.00 0.05
C LEU A 101 -11.40 -0.01 1.50
N GLY A 102 -10.66 0.62 2.43
CA GLY A 102 -11.04 0.66 3.85
C GLY A 102 -10.97 -0.69 4.57
N LEU A 103 -10.18 -1.65 4.07
CA LEU A 103 -10.10 -3.00 4.65
C LEU A 103 -9.58 -2.98 6.09
N LEU A 104 -10.12 -3.88 6.93
CA LEU A 104 -9.71 -4.06 8.32
C LEU A 104 -8.27 -4.58 8.42
N LEU A 105 -7.58 -4.27 9.52
CA LEU A 105 -6.20 -4.71 9.75
C LEU A 105 -6.08 -6.24 9.77
N GLN A 106 -7.07 -6.92 10.34
CA GLN A 106 -7.15 -8.38 10.39
C GLN A 106 -7.20 -9.01 8.99
N ASP A 107 -7.97 -8.43 8.06
CA ASP A 107 -8.07 -8.93 6.68
C ASP A 107 -6.75 -8.72 5.93
N LEU A 108 -6.11 -7.56 6.10
CA LEU A 108 -4.78 -7.31 5.53
C LEU A 108 -3.73 -8.27 6.10
N ALA A 109 -3.75 -8.51 7.41
CA ALA A 109 -2.85 -9.46 8.07
C ALA A 109 -3.00 -10.87 7.49
N TYR A 110 -4.23 -11.30 7.29
CA TYR A 110 -4.55 -12.58 6.66
C TYR A 110 -4.03 -12.66 5.21
N ARG A 111 -4.32 -11.66 4.37
CA ARG A 111 -3.88 -11.64 2.96
C ARG A 111 -2.36 -11.67 2.80
N PHE A 112 -1.65 -10.83 3.56
CA PHE A 112 -0.21 -10.70 3.48
C PHE A 112 0.56 -11.70 4.35
N ARG A 113 -0.15 -12.58 5.08
CA ARG A 113 0.43 -13.59 5.99
C ARG A 113 1.40 -13.00 7.02
N VAL A 114 1.05 -11.84 7.56
CA VAL A 114 1.78 -11.14 8.62
C VAL A 114 0.89 -10.95 9.85
N SER A 115 1.44 -10.59 10.99
CA SER A 115 0.64 -10.24 12.17
C SER A 115 -0.10 -8.92 11.98
N GLU A 116 -1.27 -8.79 12.62
CA GLU A 116 -2.02 -7.52 12.67
C GLU A 116 -1.17 -6.37 13.26
N SER A 117 -0.31 -6.68 14.24
CA SER A 117 0.65 -5.72 14.80
C SER A 117 1.65 -5.20 13.77
N THR A 118 2.07 -6.05 12.82
CA THR A 118 2.93 -5.64 11.70
C THR A 118 2.18 -4.75 10.72
N VAL A 119 0.95 -5.10 10.35
CA VAL A 119 0.09 -4.26 9.50
C VAL A 119 -0.14 -2.89 10.14
N SER A 120 -0.46 -2.84 11.43
CA SER A 120 -0.68 -1.59 12.16
C SER A 120 0.57 -0.70 12.15
N ARG A 121 1.76 -1.28 12.34
CA ARG A 121 3.03 -0.53 12.30
C ARG A 121 3.31 0.01 10.90
N LEU A 122 3.15 -0.83 9.87
CA LEU A 122 3.31 -0.42 8.48
C LEU A 122 2.36 0.71 8.12
N TRP A 123 1.09 0.59 8.51
CA TRP A 123 0.09 1.63 8.31
C TRP A 123 0.54 2.98 8.88
N LEU A 124 0.95 3.03 10.15
CA LEU A 124 1.39 4.27 10.80
C LEU A 124 2.64 4.85 10.12
N SER A 125 3.69 4.04 9.95
CA SER A 125 4.95 4.46 9.36
C SER A 125 4.78 5.02 7.93
N TRP A 126 4.02 4.32 7.08
CA TRP A 126 3.82 4.73 5.70
C TRP A 126 2.87 5.91 5.56
N THR A 127 1.81 6.01 6.37
CA THR A 127 0.90 7.16 6.30
C THR A 127 1.60 8.45 6.72
N GLU A 128 2.44 8.42 7.77
CA GLU A 128 3.28 9.55 8.14
C GLU A 128 4.28 9.93 7.04
N LEU A 129 4.92 8.92 6.42
CA LEU A 129 5.88 9.13 5.32
C LEU A 129 5.21 9.76 4.10
N ILE A 130 4.09 9.18 3.63
CA ILE A 130 3.32 9.67 2.49
C ILE A 130 2.83 11.09 2.78
N HIS A 131 2.29 11.36 3.96
CA HIS A 131 1.86 12.69 4.36
C HIS A 131 3.02 13.70 4.27
N ALA A 132 4.17 13.39 4.88
CA ALA A 132 5.31 14.28 4.86
C ALA A 132 5.86 14.53 3.45
N ARG A 133 5.85 13.54 2.55
CA ARG A 133 6.26 13.70 1.14
C ARG A 133 5.26 14.50 0.33
N LEU A 134 3.97 14.24 0.48
CA LEU A 134 2.93 14.96 -0.23
C LEU A 134 2.84 16.43 0.19
N MET A 135 3.10 16.74 1.46
CA MET A 135 3.15 18.13 1.95
C MET A 135 4.30 18.95 1.37
N GLN A 136 5.35 18.31 0.83
CA GLN A 136 6.43 19.01 0.12
C GLN A 136 6.03 19.38 -1.32
N MET A 137 4.97 18.75 -1.85
CA MET A 137 4.51 19.06 -3.19
C MET A 137 3.68 20.35 -3.14
N PRO A 138 4.10 21.42 -3.84
CA PRO A 138 3.30 22.64 -3.91
C PRO A 138 2.00 22.29 -4.63
N ILE A 139 0.88 22.36 -3.91
CA ILE A 139 -0.45 22.19 -4.51
C ILE A 139 -0.78 23.49 -5.25
N MET A 140 -0.26 23.61 -6.46
CA MET A 140 -0.59 24.72 -7.35
C MET A 140 -1.93 24.41 -8.01
N TYR A 141 -2.97 25.05 -7.51
CA TYR A 141 -4.25 25.05 -8.20
C TYR A 141 -4.18 26.02 -9.38
N SER A 142 -4.50 25.54 -10.59
CA SER A 142 -4.68 26.48 -11.71
C SER A 142 -5.84 27.43 -11.41
N PRO A 143 -5.82 28.70 -11.87
CA PRO A 143 -6.93 29.62 -11.69
C PRO A 143 -8.27 29.02 -12.14
N LYS A 144 -8.27 28.30 -13.28
CA LYS A 144 -9.43 27.56 -13.79
C LYS A 144 -9.97 26.51 -12.81
N TYR A 145 -9.08 25.82 -12.10
CA TYR A 145 -9.45 24.83 -11.09
C TYR A 145 -10.09 25.52 -9.89
N VAL A 146 -9.51 26.63 -9.41
CA VAL A 146 -10.06 27.43 -8.31
C VAL A 146 -11.44 28.00 -8.67
N ASP A 147 -11.58 28.57 -9.87
CA ASP A 147 -12.84 29.16 -10.35
C ASP A 147 -13.97 28.13 -10.42
N ALA A 148 -13.66 26.87 -10.78
CA ALA A 148 -14.65 25.80 -10.84
C ALA A 148 -15.34 25.54 -9.48
N PHE A 149 -14.62 25.74 -8.38
CA PHE A 149 -15.15 25.55 -7.03
C PHE A 149 -15.93 26.74 -6.49
N HIS A 150 -16.03 27.84 -7.24
CA HIS A 150 -16.74 29.06 -6.86
C HIS A 150 -16.50 29.42 -5.38
N PRO A 151 -15.24 29.62 -4.98
CA PRO A 151 -14.87 29.74 -3.59
C PRO A 151 -15.66 30.86 -2.91
N LYS A 152 -16.38 30.51 -1.86
CA LYS A 152 -17.30 31.44 -1.19
C LYS A 152 -16.58 32.47 -0.33
N ARG A 153 -15.30 32.26 -0.03
CA ARG A 153 -14.50 33.06 0.89
C ARG A 153 -13.15 33.43 0.27
N ALA A 154 -13.01 34.71 -0.03
CA ALA A 154 -11.73 35.34 -0.29
C ALA A 154 -11.27 36.08 0.98
N VAL A 155 -10.00 35.93 1.36
CA VAL A 155 -9.40 36.54 2.54
C VAL A 155 -8.12 37.26 2.11
N LEU A 156 -7.89 38.47 2.63
CA LEU A 156 -6.62 39.15 2.45
C LEU A 156 -5.67 38.76 3.60
N HIS A 157 -4.53 38.16 3.27
CA HIS A 157 -3.46 37.90 4.23
C HIS A 157 -2.19 38.61 3.78
N GLN A 158 -1.71 39.57 4.59
CA GLN A 158 -0.51 40.35 4.29
C GLN A 158 -0.54 41.02 2.89
N GLY A 159 -1.72 41.48 2.46
CA GLY A 159 -1.90 42.12 1.14
C GLY A 159 -2.02 41.15 -0.03
N VAL A 160 -1.93 39.83 0.22
CA VAL A 160 -2.16 38.79 -0.79
C VAL A 160 -3.61 38.31 -0.72
N PRO A 161 -4.37 38.33 -1.84
CA PRO A 161 -5.70 37.72 -1.87
C PRO A 161 -5.56 36.19 -1.85
N LEU A 162 -6.02 35.58 -0.77
CA LEU A 162 -6.10 34.13 -0.59
C LEU A 162 -7.53 33.67 -0.82
N VAL A 163 -7.64 32.47 -1.39
CA VAL A 163 -8.89 31.77 -1.56
C VAL A 163 -8.91 30.63 -0.56
N LEU A 164 -9.91 30.60 0.31
CA LEU A 164 -10.08 29.52 1.29
C LEU A 164 -11.07 28.51 0.72
N LEU A 165 -10.55 27.33 0.37
CA LEU A 165 -11.35 26.19 -0.07
C LEU A 165 -11.63 25.30 1.14
N GLU A 166 -12.90 25.11 1.47
CA GLU A 166 -13.30 24.15 2.48
C GLU A 166 -13.35 22.73 1.87
N CYS A 167 -13.25 21.69 2.69
CA CYS A 167 -13.26 20.30 2.19
C CYS A 167 -14.55 19.95 1.42
N THR A 168 -15.65 20.68 1.70
CA THR A 168 -16.93 20.59 0.99
C THR A 168 -16.89 21.19 -0.41
N ASP A 169 -15.97 22.11 -0.63
CA ASP A 169 -15.78 22.75 -1.92
C ASP A 169 -14.95 21.85 -2.84
N LEU A 170 -14.22 20.85 -2.33
CA LEU A 170 -13.47 19.92 -3.16
C LEU A 170 -14.40 18.90 -3.84
N HIS A 171 -14.65 19.07 -5.12
CA HIS A 171 -15.28 18.06 -5.98
C HIS A 171 -14.29 16.91 -6.22
N PHE A 172 -14.54 15.78 -5.58
CA PHE A 172 -13.91 14.52 -5.91
C PHE A 172 -14.61 13.90 -7.13
N GLU A 173 -13.85 13.23 -7.98
CA GLU A 173 -14.38 12.52 -9.14
C GLU A 173 -15.38 11.46 -8.65
N VAL A 174 -16.67 11.67 -8.92
CA VAL A 174 -17.71 10.67 -8.64
C VAL A 174 -17.55 9.58 -9.69
N PRO A 175 -17.40 8.30 -9.30
CA PRO A 175 -17.31 7.22 -10.27
C PRO A 175 -18.53 7.27 -11.19
N SER A 176 -18.30 7.39 -12.49
CA SER A 176 -19.36 7.23 -13.48
C SER A 176 -19.94 5.83 -13.31
N ARG A 177 -21.24 5.73 -13.03
CA ARG A 177 -21.95 4.44 -12.95
C ARG A 177 -21.91 3.70 -14.29
#